data_AF-A0A349CX56-F1
#
_entry.id   AF-A0A349CX56-F1
#
_cell.length_a   1.000
_cell.length_b   1.000
_cell.length_c   1.000
_cell.angle_alpha   90.00
_cell.angle_beta   90.00
_cell.angle_gamma   90.00
#
_symmetry.space_group_name_H-M   'P 1'
#
loop_
_entity.id
_entity.type
_entity.pdbx_description
1 polymer ?
#
loop_
_entity_poly.entity_id
_entity_poly.type
_entity_poly.pdbx_seq_one_letter_code
_entity_poly.pdbx_strand_id
1 'polypeptide(L)' 'MPASPWDPAVPAPGEVYRDPVYDGATDPTVVRAPEGWWMFYTQRRATHPAPGPGVAWVHGSRIG' A
#
# COMPACT_ATOMS: atom_id res chain seq x y z
N MET A 1 20.17 20.51 16.22
CA MET A 1 20.18 19.64 15.02
C MET A 1 18.84 18.93 14.98
N PRO A 2 18.08 18.94 13.88
CA PRO A 2 16.92 18.06 13.77
C PRO A 2 17.39 16.60 13.92
N ALA A 3 16.58 15.77 14.57
CA ALA A 3 16.85 14.34 14.66
C ALA A 3 17.01 13.75 13.26
N SER A 4 17.95 12.82 13.10
CA SER A 4 18.14 12.13 11.83
C SER A 4 16.83 11.45 11.43
N PRO A 5 16.37 11.55 10.17
CA PRO A 5 15.19 10.83 9.70
C PRO A 5 15.36 9.30 9.74
N TRP A 6 16.57 8.82 10.06
CA TRP A 6 16.93 7.42 10.23
C TRP A 6 17.18 7.02 11.69
N ASP A 7 16.87 7.91 12.65
CA ASP A 7 16.93 7.57 14.07
C ASP A 7 15.84 6.53 14.40
N PRO A 8 16.19 5.30 14.82
CA PRO A 8 15.21 4.26 15.12
C PRO A 8 14.32 4.58 16.33
N ALA A 9 14.68 5.59 17.14
CA ALA A 9 13.82 6.09 18.21
C ALA A 9 12.69 7.02 17.70
N VAL A 10 12.78 7.51 16.46
CA VAL A 10 11.70 8.26 15.81
C VAL A 10 10.70 7.26 15.25
N PRO A 11 9.41 7.31 15.67
CA PRO A 11 8.38 6.46 15.10
C PRO A 11 8.34 6.65 13.59
N ALA A 12 8.30 5.54 12.84
CA ALA A 12 8.09 5.61 11.40
C ALA A 12 6.81 6.42 11.12
N PRO A 13 6.79 7.23 10.06
CA PRO A 13 5.55 7.83 9.58
C PRO A 13 4.50 6.73 9.45
N GLY A 14 3.30 6.98 9.98
CA GLY A 14 2.20 6.03 9.90
C GLY A 14 1.89 5.63 8.45
N GLU A 15 1.11 4.57 8.28
CA GLU A 15 0.66 4.10 6.97
C GLU A 15 0.10 5.27 6.13
N VAL A 16 0.76 5.56 5.00
CA VAL A 16 0.44 6.74 4.16
C VAL A 16 -0.90 6.58 3.46
N TYR A 17 -1.26 5.34 3.14
CA TYR A 17 -2.55 4.99 2.55
C TYR A 17 -2.91 3.56 2.89
N ARG A 18 -4.16 3.37 3.34
CA ARG A 18 -4.74 2.06 3.61
C ARG A 18 -5.85 1.83 2.61
N ASP A 19 -5.72 0.77 1.80
CA ASP A 19 -6.77 0.37 0.88
C ASP A 19 -8.06 0.04 1.67
N PRO A 20 -9.17 0.75 1.42
CA PRO A 20 -10.41 0.54 2.16
C PRO A 20 -11.07 -0.81 1.89
N VAL A 21 -10.64 -1.56 0.86
CA VAL A 21 -11.25 -2.83 0.48
C VAL A 21 -10.54 -4.02 1.11
N TYR A 22 -9.23 -4.18 0.92
CA TYR A 22 -8.51 -5.35 1.44
C TYR A 22 -7.29 -5.04 2.31
N ASP A 23 -7.11 -3.79 2.73
CA ASP A 23 -6.13 -3.45 3.76
C ASP A 23 -4.71 -3.94 3.39
N GLY A 24 -4.29 -3.62 2.16
CA GLY A 24 -3.10 -4.24 1.58
C GLY A 24 -2.67 -3.65 0.25
N ALA A 25 -2.59 -2.32 0.17
CA ALA A 25 -1.99 -1.65 -0.98
C ALA A 25 -0.49 -1.99 -1.05
N THR A 26 -0.02 -2.43 -2.22
CA THR A 26 1.38 -2.82 -2.45
C THR A 26 1.93 -2.27 -3.76
N ASP A 27 3.25 -2.22 -3.86
CA ASP A 27 3.97 -1.80 -5.07
C ASP A 27 3.49 -0.45 -5.66
N PRO A 28 3.38 0.62 -4.84
CA PRO A 28 2.80 1.88 -5.30
C PRO A 28 3.67 2.53 -6.38
N THR A 29 3.01 3.03 -7.42
CA THR A 29 3.59 3.86 -8.47
C THR A 29 2.86 5.19 -8.49
N VAL A 30 3.58 6.27 -8.15
CA VAL A 30 3.02 7.62 -8.13
C VAL A 30 3.32 8.33 -9.45
N VAL A 31 2.29 8.86 -10.10
CA VAL A 31 2.41 9.63 -11.33
C VAL A 31 1.79 11.01 -11.19
N ARG A 32 2.32 11.98 -11.94
CA ARG A 32 1.72 13.31 -12.02
C ARG A 32 0.69 13.33 -13.15
N ALA A 33 -0.55 13.65 -12.81
CA ALA A 33 -1.64 13.96 -13.74
C ALA A 33 -1.92 15.47 -13.76
N PRO A 34 -2.64 16.00 -14.77
CA PRO A 34 -3.06 17.41 -14.81
C PRO A 34 -3.78 17.88 -13.54
N GLU A 35 -4.61 17.03 -12.95
CA GLU A 35 -5.47 17.25 -11.79
C GLU A 35 -4.75 17.04 -10.45
N GLY A 36 -3.51 16.53 -10.47
CA GLY A 36 -2.74 16.31 -9.26
C GLY A 36 -1.86 15.07 -9.30
N TRP A 37 -1.55 14.53 -8.13
CA TRP A 37 -0.79 13.29 -8.00
C TRP A 37 -1.73 12.11 -7.89
N TRP A 38 -1.44 11.07 -8.64
CA TRP A 38 -2.17 9.81 -8.64
C TRP A 38 -1.24 8.71 -8.16
N MET A 39 -1.76 7.78 -7.37
CA MET A 39 -1.03 6.58 -6.95
C MET A 39 -1.76 5.38 -7.51
N PHE A 40 -1.07 4.60 -8.34
CA PHE A 40 -1.51 3.26 -8.73
C PHE A 40 -0.87 2.24 -7.82
N TYR A 41 -1.59 1.21 -7.41
CA TYR A 41 -1.04 0.17 -6.55
C TYR A 41 -1.61 -1.22 -6.88
N THR A 42 -0.82 -2.25 -6.61
CA THR A 42 -1.29 -3.64 -6.63
C THR A 42 -1.97 -3.95 -5.30
N GLN A 43 -2.98 -4.81 -5.31
CA GLN A 43 -3.78 -5.08 -4.11
C GLN A 43 -3.57 -6.52 -3.66
N ARG A 44 -2.99 -6.70 -2.47
CA ARG A 44 -2.98 -7.99 -1.79
C ARG A 44 -4.28 -8.12 -1.03
N ARG A 45 -5.02 -9.18 -1.28
CA ARG A 45 -6.32 -9.43 -0.63
C ARG A 45 -6.13 -9.98 0.79
N ALA A 46 -5.39 -9.26 1.63
CA ALA A 46 -4.90 -9.72 2.92
C ALA A 46 -6.02 -10.03 3.92
N THR A 47 -7.10 -9.26 3.89
CA THR A 47 -8.28 -9.44 4.75
C THR A 47 -9.41 -10.23 4.10
N HIS A 48 -9.20 -10.81 2.91
CA HIS A 48 -10.26 -11.54 2.22
C HIS A 48 -10.64 -12.81 3.00
N PRO A 49 -11.93 -13.03 3.31
CA PRO A 49 -12.37 -14.09 4.23
C PRO A 49 -12.13 -15.50 3.67
N ALA A 50 -12.01 -15.63 2.35
CA ALA A 50 -11.70 -16.88 1.66
C ALA A 50 -10.58 -16.67 0.63
N PRO A 51 -9.29 -16.58 1.05
CA PRO A 51 -8.18 -16.16 0.19
C PRO A 51 -7.82 -17.16 -0.93
N GLY A 52 -8.42 -18.36 -0.91
CA GLY A 52 -8.06 -19.46 -1.80
C GLY A 52 -6.76 -20.15 -1.38
N PRO A 53 -6.33 -21.19 -2.11
CA PRO A 53 -5.14 -21.95 -1.76
C PRO A 53 -3.84 -21.17 -2.04
N GLY A 54 -2.84 -21.37 -1.18
CA GLY A 54 -1.49 -20.87 -1.37
C GLY A 54 -1.42 -19.34 -1.53
N VAL A 55 -0.97 -18.88 -2.70
CA VAL A 55 -0.74 -17.46 -3.01
C VAL A 55 -1.90 -16.82 -3.80
N ALA A 56 -3.07 -17.46 -3.86
CA ALA A 56 -4.22 -16.94 -4.61
C ALA A 56 -4.65 -15.51 -4.18
N TRP A 57 -4.36 -15.10 -2.95
CA TRP A 57 -4.65 -13.77 -2.42
C TRP A 57 -3.81 -12.63 -3.03
N VAL A 58 -2.74 -12.91 -3.77
CA VAL A 58 -1.93 -11.90 -4.48
C VAL A 58 -2.17 -11.85 -6.00
N HIS A 59 -3.02 -12.74 -6.54
CA HIS A 59 -3.26 -12.84 -7.99
C HIS A 59 -4.67 -12.38 -8.39
N GLY A 60 -4.80 -11.84 -9.61
CA GLY A 60 -6.11 -11.48 -10.20
C GLY A 60 -6.87 -10.38 -9.45
N SER A 61 -6.18 -9.57 -8.64
CA SER A 61 -6.74 -8.34 -8.09
C SER A 61 -6.72 -7.22 -9.12
N ARG A 62 -7.58 -6.22 -8.93
CA ARG A 62 -7.55 -5.01 -9.76
C ARG A 62 -6.41 -4.11 -9.30
N ILE A 63 -5.96 -3.23 -10.20
CA ILE A 63 -5.12 -2.09 -9.82
C ILE A 63 -6.01 -1.06 -9.12
N GLY A 64 -5.53 -0.57 -7.99
CA GLY A 64 -6.13 0.56 -7.27
C GLY A 64 -5.43 1.88 -7.59
#